data_AF-A0A433T912-F1
#
_entry.id   AF-A0A433T912-F1
#
_cell.length_a   1.000
_cell.length_b   1.000
_cell.length_c   1.000
_cell.angle_alpha   90.00
_cell.angle_beta   90.00
_cell.angle_gamma   90.00
#
_symmetry.space_group_name_H-M   'P 1'
#
loop_
_entity.id
_entity.type
_entity.pdbx_description
1 polymer ?
#
loop_
_entity_poly.entity_id
_entity_poly.type
_entity_poly.pdbx_seq_one_letter_code
_entity_poly.pdbx_strand_id
1 'polypeptide(L)'
;PSSFSPEELSDIAKGAHFPTFTADTHGLLRCSNEQRLFKPSDEVPSASTQEEVKLAKSVWVMSPSDKLLRWNILGLQGAVYSHFMDPIYLKDICLGYCKTWDHGHLCRAVCCRVYPELATSFPAPYRVNHPALSFSMSPEARGSAKPASLVSPYSLNWSGHDSKAELTDCIAGRSNPASPFQVSMNLVSRQCKAGLHLKWFRDISKLSQLVPGDKSPADIKAMAQDYQSVKTAFFEHCLENSIGKWVHVPQGPWTCKQ
;
A
#
# COMPACT_ATOMS: atom_id res chain seq x y z
N PRO A 1 11.96 19.44 -13.42
CA PRO A 1 12.07 19.62 -11.96
C PRO A 1 11.55 21.00 -11.58
N SER A 2 10.54 21.05 -10.74
CA SER A 2 10.03 22.31 -10.18
C SER A 2 11.18 23.06 -9.49
N SER A 3 11.42 24.31 -9.91
CA SER A 3 12.47 25.16 -9.35
C SER A 3 11.92 25.85 -8.11
N PHE A 4 12.24 25.31 -6.92
CA PHE A 4 11.86 25.91 -5.65
C PHE A 4 12.82 27.04 -5.28
N SER A 5 12.27 28.13 -4.75
CA SER A 5 13.01 29.22 -4.11
C SER A 5 13.70 28.74 -2.82
N PRO A 6 14.73 29.46 -2.33
CA PRO A 6 15.40 29.12 -1.08
C PRO A 6 14.45 29.06 0.14
N GLU A 7 13.40 29.90 0.16
CA GLU A 7 12.37 29.90 1.20
C GLU A 7 11.51 28.64 1.12
N GLU A 8 11.03 28.28 -0.07
CA GLU A 8 10.28 27.04 -0.28
C GLU A 8 11.12 25.81 0.08
N LEU A 9 12.42 25.80 -0.22
CA LEU A 9 13.32 24.72 0.20
C LEU A 9 13.45 24.64 1.74
N SER A 10 13.49 25.79 2.43
CA SER A 10 13.46 25.83 3.89
C SER A 10 12.15 25.26 4.45
N ASP A 11 11.03 25.58 3.83
CA ASP A 11 9.72 25.11 4.27
C ASP A 11 9.53 23.63 3.96
N ILE A 12 10.01 23.14 2.82
CA ILE A 12 10.06 21.71 2.50
C ILE A 12 10.87 20.96 3.56
N ALA A 13 12.01 21.50 4.00
CA ALA A 13 12.81 20.90 5.06
C ALA A 13 12.09 20.85 6.42
N LYS A 14 11.10 21.72 6.64
CA LYS A 14 10.21 21.71 7.81
C LYS A 14 8.96 20.81 7.60
N GLY A 15 8.80 20.21 6.42
CA GLY A 15 7.70 19.30 6.09
C GLY A 15 6.59 19.90 5.21
N ALA A 16 6.78 21.08 4.63
CA ALA A 16 5.80 21.69 3.73
C ALA A 16 5.67 20.91 2.41
N HIS A 17 4.44 20.82 1.91
CA HIS A 17 4.15 20.20 0.61
C HIS A 17 3.70 21.26 -0.38
N PHE A 18 4.22 21.15 -1.61
CA PHE A 18 3.87 22.02 -2.73
C PHE A 18 3.41 21.14 -3.90
N PRO A 19 2.17 20.62 -3.86
CA PRO A 19 1.68 19.68 -4.87
C PRO A 19 1.49 20.34 -6.24
N THR A 20 1.77 19.62 -7.32
CA THR A 20 1.71 20.18 -8.69
C THR A 20 0.57 19.59 -9.53
N PHE A 21 -0.47 20.36 -9.83
CA PHE A 21 -1.57 19.93 -10.71
C PHE A 21 -1.47 20.67 -12.05
N THR A 22 -0.87 20.05 -13.08
CA THR A 22 -0.74 20.66 -14.42
C THR A 22 -1.73 20.13 -15.45
N ALA A 23 -2.48 19.07 -15.11
CA ALA A 23 -3.48 18.46 -15.97
C ALA A 23 -4.57 17.81 -15.12
N ASP A 24 -5.79 17.74 -15.65
CA ASP A 24 -6.96 17.17 -14.96
C ASP A 24 -6.81 15.68 -14.67
N THR A 25 -5.89 15.00 -15.36
CA THR A 25 -5.55 13.59 -15.12
C THR A 25 -4.61 13.38 -13.92
N HIS A 26 -4.12 14.45 -13.30
CA HIS A 26 -3.21 14.38 -12.17
C HIS A 26 -3.95 14.04 -10.88
N GLY A 27 -3.47 13.02 -10.19
CA GLY A 27 -4.05 12.59 -8.91
C GLY A 27 -5.08 11.47 -9.04
N LEU A 28 -5.47 11.08 -10.26
CA LEU A 28 -6.34 9.93 -10.46
C LEU A 28 -5.77 8.65 -9.83
N LEU A 29 -6.66 7.83 -9.27
CA LEU A 29 -6.34 6.47 -8.86
C LEU A 29 -5.92 5.66 -10.08
N ARG A 30 -4.91 4.80 -9.90
CA ARG A 30 -4.37 3.95 -10.96
C ARG A 30 -4.23 2.51 -10.50
N CYS A 31 -4.37 1.60 -11.44
CA CYS A 31 -4.03 0.20 -11.23
C CYS A 31 -2.83 -0.18 -12.08
N SER A 32 -2.09 -1.16 -11.57
CA SER A 32 -1.02 -1.87 -12.28
C SER A 32 -1.40 -3.33 -12.47
N ASN A 33 -0.95 -3.94 -13.56
CA ASN A 33 -1.01 -5.38 -13.77
C ASN A 33 0.38 -6.03 -13.66
N GLU A 34 0.44 -7.35 -13.85
CA GLU A 34 1.67 -8.16 -13.81
C GLU A 34 2.72 -7.71 -14.83
N GLN A 35 2.27 -7.14 -15.96
CA GLN A 35 3.11 -6.58 -17.01
C GLN A 35 3.57 -5.14 -16.71
N ARG A 36 3.24 -4.61 -15.52
CA ARG A 36 3.58 -3.24 -15.06
C ARG A 36 2.99 -2.13 -15.92
N LEU A 37 1.90 -2.43 -16.63
CA LEU A 37 1.10 -1.42 -17.29
C LEU A 37 0.29 -0.66 -16.24
N PHE A 38 0.33 0.66 -16.28
CA PHE A 38 -0.49 1.51 -15.41
C PHE A 38 -1.67 2.10 -16.19
N LYS A 39 -2.86 2.02 -15.62
CA LYS A 39 -4.08 2.64 -16.16
C LYS A 39 -4.85 3.37 -15.06
N PRO A 40 -5.60 4.45 -15.37
CA PRO A 40 -6.62 4.97 -14.48
C PRO A 40 -7.56 3.86 -14.00
N SER A 41 -7.98 3.92 -12.74
CA SER A 41 -8.82 2.88 -12.13
C SER A 41 -10.13 2.65 -12.87
N ASP A 42 -10.67 3.69 -13.48
CA ASP A 42 -11.98 3.65 -14.14
C ASP A 42 -11.91 3.00 -15.53
N GLU A 43 -10.71 2.89 -16.11
CA GLU A 43 -10.45 2.18 -17.37
C GLU A 43 -10.14 0.69 -17.18
N VAL A 44 -10.05 0.24 -15.93
CA VAL A 44 -9.68 -1.13 -15.59
C VAL A 44 -10.92 -2.02 -15.65
N PRO A 45 -10.84 -3.20 -16.29
CA PRO A 45 -11.95 -4.15 -16.29
C PRO A 45 -12.35 -4.49 -14.86
N SER A 46 -13.61 -4.23 -14.52
CA SER A 46 -14.18 -4.64 -13.24
C SER A 46 -14.41 -6.15 -13.27
N ALA A 47 -13.48 -6.92 -12.70
CA ALA A 47 -13.74 -8.32 -12.41
C ALA A 47 -14.46 -8.41 -11.05
N SER A 48 -15.63 -9.03 -11.04
CA SER A 48 -16.47 -9.24 -9.87
C SER A 48 -16.21 -10.61 -9.23
N THR A 49 -15.74 -11.58 -10.01
CA THR A 49 -15.49 -12.97 -9.57
C THR A 49 -14.06 -13.44 -9.82
N GLN A 50 -13.63 -14.46 -9.08
CA GLN A 50 -12.33 -15.09 -9.31
C GLN A 50 -12.23 -15.79 -10.67
N GLU A 51 -13.34 -16.31 -11.18
CA GLU A 51 -13.39 -17.00 -12.46
C GLU A 51 -13.13 -16.03 -13.62
N GLU A 52 -13.72 -14.84 -13.56
CA GLU A 52 -13.43 -13.76 -14.51
C GLU A 52 -11.95 -13.38 -14.51
N VAL A 53 -11.34 -13.26 -13.33
CA VAL A 53 -9.90 -12.98 -13.22
C VAL A 53 -9.06 -14.11 -13.81
N LYS A 54 -9.41 -15.38 -13.52
CA LYS A 54 -8.73 -16.56 -14.07
C LYS A 54 -8.85 -16.63 -15.60
N LEU A 55 -10.03 -16.32 -16.13
CA LEU A 55 -10.31 -16.30 -17.57
C LEU A 55 -9.56 -15.17 -18.28
N ALA A 56 -9.55 -13.98 -17.68
CA ALA A 56 -8.82 -12.81 -18.19
C ALA A 56 -7.30 -12.99 -18.17
N LYS A 57 -6.77 -13.95 -17.38
CA LYS A 57 -5.33 -14.20 -17.18
C LYS A 57 -4.55 -12.92 -16.83
N SER A 58 -5.22 -11.97 -16.19
CA SER A 58 -4.67 -10.67 -15.87
C SER A 58 -5.36 -10.15 -14.61
N VAL A 59 -4.56 -9.77 -13.61
CA VAL A 59 -5.05 -9.19 -12.37
C VAL A 59 -4.61 -7.73 -12.34
N TRP A 60 -5.57 -6.83 -12.10
CA TRP A 60 -5.29 -5.44 -11.84
C TRP A 60 -5.33 -5.18 -10.34
N VAL A 61 -4.30 -4.51 -9.83
CA VAL A 61 -4.20 -4.11 -8.43
C VAL A 61 -3.91 -2.63 -8.34
N MET A 62 -4.38 -1.98 -7.28
CA MET A 62 -4.06 -0.58 -7.02
C MET A 62 -2.56 -0.34 -7.03
N SER A 63 -2.16 0.81 -7.59
CA SER A 63 -0.76 1.21 -7.71
C SER A 63 -0.09 1.36 -6.33
N PRO A 64 1.25 1.24 -6.25
CA PRO A 64 1.97 1.45 -4.99
C PRO A 64 1.73 2.83 -4.38
N SER A 65 1.64 3.89 -5.18
CA SER A 65 1.34 5.24 -4.70
C SER A 65 -0.07 5.35 -4.11
N ASP A 66 -1.07 4.70 -4.71
CA ASP A 66 -2.43 4.71 -4.17
C ASP A 66 -2.55 3.88 -2.88
N LYS A 67 -1.80 2.78 -2.79
CA LYS A 67 -1.68 2.00 -1.54
C LYS A 67 -1.03 2.81 -0.42
N LEU A 68 -0.01 3.60 -0.76
CA LEU A 68 0.65 4.51 0.19
C LEU A 68 -0.28 5.63 0.64
N LEU A 69 -1.05 6.24 -0.28
CA LEU A 69 -2.12 7.19 0.08
C LEU A 69 -3.10 6.56 1.07
N ARG A 70 -3.56 5.34 0.80
CA ARG A 70 -4.47 4.63 1.69
C ARG A 70 -3.88 4.41 3.08
N TRP A 71 -2.57 4.14 3.19
CA TRP A 71 -1.89 4.04 4.49
C TRP A 71 -1.80 5.38 5.21
N ASN A 72 -1.63 6.49 4.48
CA ASN A 72 -1.69 7.83 5.07
C ASN A 72 -3.08 8.21 5.57
N ILE A 73 -4.12 7.43 5.28
CA ILE A 73 -5.48 7.66 5.78
C ILE A 73 -5.85 6.65 6.87
N LEU A 74 -5.71 5.35 6.56
CA LEU A 74 -6.17 4.26 7.42
C LEU A 74 -5.12 3.75 8.41
N GLY A 75 -3.87 4.20 8.24
CA GLY A 75 -2.72 3.67 8.95
C GLY A 75 -2.18 2.36 8.36
N LEU A 76 -0.94 2.04 8.72
CA LEU A 76 -0.18 0.89 8.25
C LEU A 76 -0.70 -0.45 8.81
N GLN A 77 -1.26 -0.42 10.02
CA GLN A 77 -1.70 -1.59 10.79
C GLN A 77 -2.86 -2.33 10.12
N GLY A 78 -3.71 -1.62 9.38
CA GLY A 78 -4.88 -2.19 8.72
C GLY A 78 -5.99 -2.63 9.69
N ALA A 79 -7.12 -3.06 9.12
CA ALA A 79 -8.36 -3.32 9.85
C ALA A 79 -8.28 -4.39 10.96
N VAL A 80 -7.36 -5.35 10.85
CA VAL A 80 -7.28 -6.43 11.85
C VAL A 80 -6.57 -5.95 13.12
N TYR A 81 -5.51 -5.16 12.95
CA TYR A 81 -4.72 -4.70 14.08
C TYR A 81 -5.28 -3.42 14.71
N SER A 82 -6.18 -2.70 14.02
CA SER A 82 -6.89 -1.54 14.60
C SER A 82 -7.76 -1.87 15.81
N HIS A 83 -8.05 -3.16 16.06
CA HIS A 83 -8.70 -3.60 17.30
C HIS A 83 -7.81 -3.48 18.54
N PHE A 84 -6.49 -3.45 18.36
CA PHE A 84 -5.52 -3.51 19.45
C PHE A 84 -4.66 -2.24 19.57
N MET A 85 -4.67 -1.38 18.56
CA MET A 85 -3.84 -0.18 18.52
C MET A 85 -4.45 0.91 17.65
N ASP A 86 -4.13 2.15 18.00
CA ASP A 86 -4.39 3.34 17.21
C ASP A 86 -3.70 3.29 15.83
N PRO A 87 -4.18 4.05 14.83
CA PRO A 87 -3.60 4.06 13.50
C PRO A 87 -2.15 4.53 13.50
N ILE A 88 -1.28 3.70 12.91
CA ILE A 88 0.16 3.96 12.82
C ILE A 88 0.47 4.59 11.47
N TYR A 89 1.11 5.74 11.47
CA TYR A 89 1.46 6.49 10.27
C TYR A 89 2.97 6.64 10.14
N LEU A 90 3.45 6.72 8.88
CA LEU A 90 4.83 7.11 8.61
C LEU A 90 5.00 8.59 8.91
N LYS A 91 6.02 8.93 9.71
CA LYS A 91 6.41 10.33 9.94
C LYS A 91 7.14 10.91 8.73
N ASP A 92 8.06 10.14 8.17
CA ASP A 92 8.97 10.56 7.12
C ASP A 92 8.97 9.53 5.98
N ILE A 93 8.96 10.00 4.74
CA ILE A 93 9.13 9.17 3.55
C ILE A 93 10.36 9.69 2.80
N CYS A 94 11.39 8.87 2.74
CA CYS A 94 12.62 9.17 2.01
C CYS A 94 12.68 8.34 0.73
N LEU A 95 12.85 9.01 -0.41
CA LEU A 95 13.10 8.36 -1.69
C LEU A 95 14.60 8.32 -1.98
N GLY A 96 15.09 7.14 -2.37
CA GLY A 96 16.42 7.00 -2.98
C GLY A 96 16.45 7.57 -4.40
N TYR A 97 17.64 7.56 -5.03
CA TYR A 97 17.86 8.17 -6.34
C TYR A 97 16.81 7.78 -7.39
N CYS A 98 16.12 8.80 -7.91
CA CYS A 98 15.18 8.71 -9.00
C CYS A 98 15.46 9.87 -9.97
N LYS A 99 15.78 9.55 -11.22
CA LYS A 99 16.11 10.56 -12.26
C LYS A 99 14.94 11.52 -12.54
N THR A 100 13.72 11.10 -12.26
CA THR A 100 12.48 11.84 -12.51
C THR A 100 11.80 12.27 -11.20
N TRP A 101 12.57 12.45 -10.12
CA TRP A 101 12.04 12.97 -8.87
C TRP A 101 11.46 14.37 -9.07
N ASP A 102 10.26 14.59 -8.53
CA ASP A 102 9.59 15.87 -8.47
C ASP A 102 8.80 15.93 -7.16
N HIS A 103 9.07 16.96 -6.35
CA HIS A 103 8.47 17.12 -5.02
C HIS A 103 6.94 17.21 -5.11
N GLY A 104 6.43 18.02 -6.03
CA GLY A 104 4.99 18.25 -6.14
C GLY A 104 4.22 17.04 -6.65
N HIS A 105 4.84 16.21 -7.49
CA HIS A 105 4.32 14.89 -7.86
C HIS A 105 4.22 13.94 -6.68
N LEU A 106 5.26 13.91 -5.83
CA LEU A 106 5.27 13.06 -4.64
C LEU A 106 4.21 13.51 -3.62
N CYS A 107 4.20 14.81 -3.27
CA CYS A 107 3.21 15.42 -2.37
C CYS A 107 1.77 15.02 -2.75
N ARG A 108 1.43 15.24 -4.03
CA ARG A 108 0.12 14.88 -4.59
C ARG A 108 -0.18 13.40 -4.46
N ALA A 109 0.78 12.54 -4.78
CA ALA A 109 0.59 11.09 -4.77
C ALA A 109 0.34 10.54 -3.35
N VAL A 110 1.03 11.08 -2.35
CA VAL A 110 1.02 10.54 -0.98
C VAL A 110 -0.11 11.04 -0.08
N CYS A 111 -0.55 12.29 -0.23
CA CYS A 111 -1.62 12.85 0.61
C CYS A 111 -2.36 14.05 0.00
N CYS A 112 -1.67 14.96 -0.70
CA CYS A 112 -2.25 16.28 -1.02
C CYS A 112 -3.39 16.29 -2.04
N ARG A 113 -3.70 15.17 -2.69
CA ARG A 113 -4.84 15.08 -3.63
C ARG A 113 -6.21 14.84 -2.98
N VAL A 114 -6.23 14.54 -1.68
CA VAL A 114 -7.47 14.37 -0.88
C VAL A 114 -7.51 15.32 0.32
N TYR A 115 -6.52 16.20 0.41
CA TYR A 115 -6.36 17.16 1.50
C TYR A 115 -6.66 18.57 0.95
N PRO A 116 -7.33 19.45 1.72
CA PRO A 116 -7.72 19.32 3.13
C PRO A 116 -9.13 18.73 3.37
N GLU A 117 -9.93 18.55 2.34
CA GLU A 117 -11.37 18.29 2.45
C GLU A 117 -11.66 17.06 3.31
N LEU A 118 -10.94 15.96 3.05
CA LEU A 118 -11.11 14.70 3.78
C LEU A 118 -10.56 14.75 5.21
N ALA A 119 -9.62 15.65 5.51
CA ALA A 119 -8.96 15.72 6.82
C ALA A 119 -9.91 16.15 7.96
N THR A 120 -11.01 16.83 7.63
CA THR A 120 -12.01 17.29 8.60
C THR A 120 -13.09 16.25 8.93
N SER A 121 -13.15 15.16 8.16
CA SER A 121 -14.27 14.22 8.18
C SER A 121 -14.09 13.00 9.09
N PHE A 122 -12.90 12.79 9.66
CA PHE A 122 -12.56 11.55 10.34
C PHE A 122 -12.68 11.62 11.87
N PRO A 123 -13.20 10.55 12.51
CA PRO A 123 -13.17 10.45 13.96
C PRO A 123 -11.72 10.32 14.45
N ALA A 124 -11.40 10.95 15.58
CA ALA A 124 -10.15 10.69 16.27
C ALA A 124 -10.05 9.19 16.61
N PRO A 125 -8.87 8.56 16.49
CA PRO A 125 -7.54 9.11 16.19
C PRO A 125 -7.16 9.17 14.69
N TYR A 126 -8.07 8.86 13.77
CA TYR A 126 -7.80 8.85 12.34
C TYR A 126 -7.62 10.26 11.78
N ARG A 127 -6.71 10.39 10.81
CA ARG A 127 -6.43 11.65 10.12
C ARG A 127 -5.84 11.38 8.73
N VAL A 128 -5.88 12.39 7.87
CA VAL A 128 -5.05 12.41 6.67
C VAL A 128 -3.61 12.76 7.10
N ASN A 129 -2.76 11.75 7.16
CA ASN A 129 -1.34 11.91 7.49
C ASN A 129 -0.61 12.64 6.37
N HIS A 130 0.19 13.61 6.78
CA HIS A 130 0.94 14.48 5.89
C HIS A 130 2.44 14.36 6.21
N PRO A 131 3.11 13.29 5.74
CA PRO A 131 4.47 12.95 6.16
C PRO A 131 5.49 13.93 5.60
N ALA A 132 6.62 14.12 6.28
CA ALA A 132 7.73 14.84 5.69
C ALA A 132 8.33 14.03 4.52
N LEU A 133 8.63 14.72 3.43
CA LEU A 133 9.13 14.11 2.21
C LEU A 133 10.58 14.52 2.00
N SER A 134 11.45 13.52 1.94
CA SER A 134 12.88 13.74 1.73
C SER A 134 13.40 12.91 0.56
N PHE A 135 14.52 13.36 0.02
CA PHE A 135 15.20 12.70 -1.08
C PHE A 135 16.67 12.54 -0.75
N SER A 136 17.17 11.31 -0.89
CA SER A 136 18.59 11.02 -0.67
C SER A 136 19.30 10.84 -2.00
N MET A 137 20.24 11.75 -2.27
CA MET A 137 21.17 11.65 -3.39
C MET A 137 22.43 10.92 -2.94
N SER A 138 22.44 9.58 -2.98
CA SER A 138 23.73 8.87 -2.93
C SER A 138 24.44 9.00 -4.29
N PRO A 139 25.70 9.47 -4.34
CA PRO A 139 26.50 9.51 -5.56
C PRO A 139 26.65 8.14 -6.24
N GLU A 140 26.65 7.05 -5.46
CA GLU A 140 26.80 5.66 -5.92
C GLU A 140 25.56 5.18 -6.69
N ALA A 141 24.38 5.71 -6.36
CA ALA A 141 23.11 5.32 -6.96
C ALA A 141 22.96 5.81 -8.42
N ARG A 142 23.77 6.79 -8.85
CA ARG A 142 23.83 7.24 -10.25
C ARG A 142 24.39 6.18 -11.20
N GLY A 143 25.30 5.32 -10.72
CA GLY A 143 25.94 4.27 -11.51
C GLY A 143 25.30 2.90 -11.39
N SER A 144 24.49 2.66 -10.34
CA SER A 144 23.91 1.35 -10.03
C SER A 144 22.44 1.18 -10.44
N ALA A 145 21.86 2.16 -11.12
CA ALA A 145 20.49 2.05 -11.63
C ALA A 145 20.45 0.94 -12.69
N LYS A 146 20.14 -0.29 -12.26
CA LYS A 146 19.91 -1.41 -13.16
C LYS A 146 18.87 -0.94 -14.19
N PRO A 147 19.12 -1.16 -15.50
CA PRO A 147 18.12 -0.83 -16.51
C PRO A 147 16.79 -1.50 -16.12
N ALA A 148 15.68 -0.81 -16.36
CA ALA A 148 14.34 -1.30 -16.03
C ALA A 148 13.99 -2.67 -16.66
N SER A 149 14.82 -3.15 -17.60
CA SER A 149 14.77 -4.47 -18.21
C SER A 149 15.31 -5.63 -17.35
N LEU A 150 15.99 -5.36 -16.23
CA LEU A 150 16.54 -6.38 -15.33
C LEU A 150 15.75 -6.50 -14.02
N VAL A 151 14.45 -6.71 -14.16
CA VAL A 151 13.56 -6.95 -13.03
C VAL A 151 13.70 -8.40 -12.58
N SER A 152 14.09 -8.60 -11.33
CA SER A 152 14.03 -9.93 -10.74
C SER A 152 12.56 -10.32 -10.51
N PRO A 153 12.15 -11.55 -10.87
CA PRO A 153 10.83 -12.08 -10.50
C PRO A 153 10.75 -12.44 -9.01
N TYR A 154 11.81 -12.17 -8.24
CA TYR A 154 11.89 -12.50 -6.83
C TYR A 154 11.85 -11.24 -5.95
N SER A 155 11.24 -11.39 -4.78
CA SER A 155 11.19 -10.39 -3.71
C SER A 155 11.85 -10.96 -2.46
N LEU A 156 12.68 -10.15 -1.81
CA LEU A 156 13.31 -10.48 -0.53
C LEU A 156 12.59 -9.71 0.58
N ASN A 157 12.24 -10.39 1.67
CA ASN A 157 11.70 -9.75 2.86
C ASN A 157 12.45 -10.19 4.13
N TRP A 158 12.62 -9.26 5.07
CA TRP A 158 13.28 -9.48 6.36
C TRP A 158 12.80 -8.42 7.36
N SER A 159 12.69 -8.82 8.62
CA SER A 159 12.30 -7.97 9.75
C SER A 159 13.35 -8.09 10.85
N GLY A 160 13.46 -7.10 11.74
CA GLY A 160 14.55 -7.00 12.73
C GLY A 160 14.76 -8.22 13.64
N HIS A 161 13.72 -9.01 13.88
CA HIS A 161 13.78 -10.23 14.70
C HIS A 161 13.94 -11.53 13.88
N ASP A 162 14.02 -11.43 12.56
CA ASP A 162 14.19 -12.59 11.70
C ASP A 162 15.66 -13.01 11.65
N SER A 163 15.93 -14.28 11.92
CA SER A 163 17.28 -14.85 11.79
C SER A 163 17.72 -15.01 10.33
N LYS A 164 16.75 -15.08 9.39
CA LYS A 164 16.99 -15.29 7.96
C LYS A 164 15.98 -14.50 7.13
N ALA A 165 16.42 -14.04 5.97
CA ALA A 165 15.54 -13.42 4.99
C ALA A 165 14.67 -14.47 4.27
N GLU A 166 13.45 -14.10 3.91
CA GLU A 166 12.57 -14.92 3.08
C GLU A 166 12.64 -14.42 1.63
N LEU A 167 12.82 -15.34 0.69
CA LEU A 167 12.83 -15.09 -0.74
C LEU A 167 11.51 -15.60 -1.30
N THR A 168 10.77 -14.76 -2.00
CA THR A 168 9.43 -15.04 -2.53
C THR A 168 9.44 -14.89 -4.04
N ASP A 169 8.76 -15.79 -4.75
CA ASP A 169 8.45 -15.66 -6.17
C ASP A 169 7.23 -14.74 -6.35
N CYS A 170 7.43 -13.62 -7.04
CA CYS A 170 6.39 -12.59 -7.24
C CYS A 170 5.28 -13.03 -8.19
N ILE A 171 5.52 -14.01 -9.04
CA ILE A 171 4.54 -14.55 -9.99
C ILE A 171 3.69 -15.62 -9.29
N ALA A 172 4.33 -16.53 -8.55
CA ALA A 172 3.62 -17.56 -7.80
C ALA A 172 2.98 -17.05 -6.51
N GLY A 173 3.51 -15.95 -5.94
CA GLY A 173 3.09 -15.42 -4.63
C GLY A 173 3.47 -16.32 -3.46
N ARG A 174 4.49 -17.17 -3.63
CA ARG A 174 4.93 -18.20 -2.66
C ARG A 174 6.41 -18.05 -2.33
N SER A 175 6.82 -18.61 -1.20
CA SER A 175 8.23 -18.72 -0.85
C SER A 175 8.97 -19.51 -1.94
N ASN A 176 10.13 -19.02 -2.33
CA ASN A 176 11.00 -19.71 -3.27
C ASN A 176 11.61 -20.94 -2.58
N PRO A 177 11.75 -22.10 -3.26
CA PRO A 177 12.41 -23.28 -2.70
C PRO A 177 13.85 -23.04 -2.24
N ALA A 178 14.56 -22.09 -2.87
CA ALA A 178 15.91 -21.69 -2.48
C ALA A 178 15.93 -20.67 -1.32
N SER A 179 14.77 -20.31 -0.76
CA SER A 179 14.73 -19.37 0.35
C SER A 179 15.42 -19.95 1.59
N PRO A 180 16.28 -19.16 2.27
CA PRO A 180 16.93 -19.63 3.49
C PRO A 180 15.95 -19.71 4.68
N PHE A 181 14.77 -19.11 4.57
CA PHE A 181 13.67 -19.21 5.52
C PHE A 181 12.46 -19.88 4.86
N GLN A 182 11.90 -20.93 5.48
CA GLN A 182 10.69 -21.59 5.02
C GLN A 182 9.76 -21.87 6.20
N VAL A 183 8.51 -21.41 6.12
CA VAL A 183 7.51 -21.63 7.19
C VAL A 183 7.03 -23.08 7.20
N SER A 184 6.89 -23.70 6.03
CA SER A 184 6.36 -25.06 5.88
C SER A 184 6.79 -25.67 4.54
N MET A 185 6.60 -26.99 4.39
CA MET A 185 6.82 -27.71 3.14
C MET A 185 5.93 -27.21 1.98
N ASN A 186 4.81 -26.54 2.29
CA ASN A 186 3.90 -25.98 1.28
C ASN A 186 4.36 -24.64 0.70
N LEU A 187 5.59 -24.21 1.04
CA LEU A 187 6.24 -22.98 0.55
C LEU A 187 5.38 -21.72 0.70
N VAL A 188 4.58 -21.67 1.76
CA VAL A 188 3.75 -20.51 2.09
C VAL A 188 4.63 -19.40 2.66
N SER A 189 4.50 -18.18 2.13
CA SER A 189 5.22 -17.02 2.67
C SER A 189 4.66 -16.61 4.03
N ARG A 190 5.52 -16.22 4.97
CA ARG A 190 5.09 -15.62 6.24
C ARG A 190 4.27 -14.34 6.06
N GLN A 191 4.50 -13.62 4.96
CA GLN A 191 3.80 -12.38 4.59
C GLN A 191 2.48 -12.63 3.86
N CYS A 192 2.08 -13.88 3.64
CA CYS A 192 0.77 -14.17 3.07
C CYS A 192 -0.35 -13.86 4.10
N LYS A 193 -1.58 -13.69 3.61
CA LYS A 193 -2.75 -13.43 4.48
C LYS A 193 -2.89 -14.48 5.59
N ALA A 194 -2.68 -15.77 5.30
CA ALA A 194 -2.77 -16.82 6.31
C ALA A 194 -1.65 -16.72 7.35
N GLY A 195 -0.41 -16.44 6.93
CA GLY A 195 0.75 -16.29 7.80
C GLY A 195 0.60 -15.10 8.76
N LEU A 196 0.28 -13.92 8.22
CA LEU A 196 0.07 -12.69 9.01
C LEU A 196 -1.18 -12.74 9.89
N HIS A 197 -2.31 -13.24 9.36
CA HIS A 197 -3.61 -13.09 10.03
C HIS A 197 -4.05 -14.29 10.86
N LEU A 198 -3.50 -15.50 10.71
CA LEU A 198 -4.04 -16.64 11.47
C LEU A 198 -3.23 -16.98 12.71
N LYS A 199 -1.91 -16.78 12.71
CA LYS A 199 -1.11 -17.10 13.89
C LYS A 199 -1.11 -15.92 14.88
N TRP A 200 -0.53 -14.79 14.47
CA TRP A 200 -0.33 -13.65 15.38
C TRP A 200 -1.62 -13.04 15.87
N PHE A 201 -2.61 -12.87 14.98
CA PHE A 201 -3.92 -12.40 15.40
C PHE A 201 -4.54 -13.32 16.46
N ARG A 202 -4.54 -14.65 16.26
CA ARG A 202 -5.13 -15.57 17.24
C ARG A 202 -4.40 -15.51 18.58
N ASP A 203 -3.08 -15.39 18.56
CA ASP A 203 -2.28 -15.26 19.77
C ASP A 203 -2.60 -13.95 20.51
N ILE A 204 -2.69 -12.83 19.79
CA ILE A 204 -3.03 -11.51 20.36
C ILE A 204 -4.49 -11.47 20.85
N SER A 205 -5.43 -12.05 20.10
CA SER A 205 -6.84 -12.11 20.50
C SER A 205 -7.04 -12.91 21.77
N LYS A 206 -6.29 -14.00 21.97
CA LYS A 206 -6.30 -14.76 23.23
C LYS A 206 -5.78 -13.95 24.42
N LEU A 207 -4.75 -13.14 24.19
CA LEU A 207 -4.13 -12.32 25.25
C LEU A 207 -4.97 -11.09 25.61
N SER A 208 -5.54 -10.41 24.62
CA SER A 208 -6.26 -9.14 24.81
C SER A 208 -7.74 -9.32 25.13
N GLN A 209 -8.36 -10.43 24.72
CA GLN A 209 -9.80 -10.70 24.82
C GLN A 209 -10.71 -9.66 24.14
N LEU A 210 -10.14 -8.74 23.33
CA LEU A 210 -10.89 -7.69 22.64
C LEU A 210 -11.70 -8.20 21.45
N VAL A 211 -11.28 -9.33 20.87
CA VAL A 211 -11.86 -9.88 19.65
C VAL A 211 -11.97 -11.41 19.73
N PRO A 212 -13.08 -12.02 19.27
CA PRO A 212 -13.21 -13.48 19.24
C PRO A 212 -12.16 -14.14 18.32
N GLY A 213 -11.43 -15.13 18.84
CA GLY A 213 -10.35 -15.81 18.11
C GLY A 213 -10.82 -16.89 17.11
N ASP A 214 -12.10 -17.25 17.16
CA ASP A 214 -12.76 -18.27 16.34
C ASP A 214 -13.33 -17.73 15.01
N LYS A 215 -13.50 -16.41 14.90
CA LYS A 215 -14.04 -15.76 13.70
C LYS A 215 -13.09 -15.79 12.50
N SER A 216 -13.67 -15.72 11.30
CA SER A 216 -12.90 -15.68 10.07
C SER A 216 -12.16 -14.33 9.92
N PRO A 217 -11.01 -14.28 9.22
CA PRO A 217 -10.32 -13.00 8.97
C PRO A 217 -11.17 -11.95 8.23
N ALA A 218 -12.20 -12.36 7.49
CA ALA A 218 -13.12 -11.43 6.84
C ALA A 218 -14.04 -10.76 7.88
N ASP A 219 -14.60 -11.55 8.80
CA ASP A 219 -15.47 -11.06 9.88
C ASP A 219 -14.71 -10.11 10.80
N ILE A 220 -13.48 -10.47 11.17
CA ILE A 220 -12.62 -9.62 12.02
C ILE A 220 -12.39 -8.25 11.38
N LYS A 221 -12.14 -8.22 10.07
CA LYS A 221 -11.99 -6.96 9.34
C LYS A 221 -13.28 -6.17 9.35
N ALA A 222 -14.42 -6.82 9.09
CA ALA A 222 -15.72 -6.16 9.06
C ALA A 222 -16.12 -5.57 10.43
N MET A 223 -15.72 -6.21 11.53
CA MET A 223 -16.00 -5.74 12.89
C MET A 223 -15.24 -4.47 13.30
N ALA A 224 -14.18 -4.07 12.59
CA ALA A 224 -13.41 -2.85 12.90
C ALA A 224 -14.15 -1.59 12.42
N GLN A 225 -15.19 -1.18 13.17
CA GLN A 225 -16.17 -0.17 12.73
C GLN A 225 -15.52 1.16 12.31
N ASP A 226 -14.68 1.76 13.16
CA ASP A 226 -14.04 3.04 12.87
C ASP A 226 -13.14 2.96 11.63
N TYR A 227 -12.33 1.89 11.53
CA TYR A 227 -11.52 1.64 10.35
C TYR A 227 -12.38 1.52 9.08
N GLN A 228 -13.50 0.78 9.15
CA GLN A 228 -14.39 0.62 7.99
C GLN A 228 -15.08 1.93 7.62
N SER A 229 -15.51 2.72 8.60
CA SER A 229 -16.12 4.04 8.39
C SER A 229 -15.16 4.98 7.65
N VAL A 230 -13.93 5.14 8.15
CA VAL A 230 -12.89 5.98 7.51
C VAL A 230 -12.54 5.48 6.11
N LYS A 231 -12.46 4.15 5.93
CA LYS A 231 -12.21 3.53 4.62
C LYS A 231 -13.33 3.84 3.62
N THR A 232 -14.58 3.76 4.06
CA THR A 232 -15.74 4.07 3.23
C THR A 232 -15.75 5.56 2.85
N ALA A 233 -15.60 6.46 3.82
CA ALA A 233 -15.53 7.91 3.58
C ALA A 233 -14.40 8.29 2.61
N PHE A 234 -13.23 7.66 2.73
CA PHE A 234 -12.15 7.84 1.75
C PHE A 234 -12.55 7.43 0.33
N PHE A 235 -13.20 6.27 0.17
CA PHE A 235 -13.61 5.79 -1.15
C PHE A 235 -14.72 6.64 -1.76
N GLU A 236 -15.69 7.07 -0.94
CA GLU A 236 -16.76 7.99 -1.35
C GLU A 236 -16.17 9.32 -1.82
N HIS A 237 -15.26 9.90 -1.04
CA HIS A 237 -14.55 11.12 -1.43
C HIS A 237 -13.83 10.99 -2.78
N CYS A 238 -13.15 9.86 -3.04
CA CYS A 238 -12.50 9.63 -4.33
C CYS A 238 -13.50 9.57 -5.50
N LEU A 239 -14.69 9.01 -5.28
CA LEU A 239 -15.74 8.97 -6.29
C LEU A 239 -16.35 10.35 -6.53
N GLU A 240 -16.70 11.07 -5.47
CA GLU A 240 -17.33 12.40 -5.53
C GLU A 240 -16.43 13.45 -6.18
N ASN A 241 -15.12 13.36 -5.95
CA ASN A 241 -14.13 14.29 -6.50
C ASN A 241 -13.50 13.82 -7.82
N SER A 242 -14.10 12.82 -8.48
CA SER A 242 -13.62 12.30 -9.77
C SER A 242 -12.15 11.85 -9.75
N ILE A 243 -11.64 11.42 -8.58
CA ILE A 243 -10.29 10.86 -8.42
C ILE A 243 -10.27 9.41 -8.93
N GLY A 244 -11.41 8.73 -8.86
CA GLY A 244 -11.64 7.41 -9.43
C GLY A 244 -12.07 6.37 -8.41
N LYS A 245 -12.46 5.19 -8.89
CA LYS A 245 -12.94 4.09 -8.05
C LYS A 245 -11.81 3.23 -7.49
N TRP A 246 -11.85 2.93 -6.20
CA TRP A 246 -10.92 1.95 -5.63
C TRP A 246 -11.22 0.53 -6.15
N VAL A 247 -10.24 -0.10 -6.81
CA VAL A 247 -10.38 -1.46 -7.36
C VAL A 247 -10.08 -2.51 -6.29
N HIS A 248 -11.04 -3.40 -6.08
CA HIS A 248 -10.92 -4.54 -5.19
C HIS A 248 -10.67 -5.81 -5.98
N VAL A 249 -9.71 -6.61 -5.54
CA VAL A 249 -9.54 -7.98 -6.03
C VAL A 249 -10.69 -8.83 -5.44
N PRO A 250 -11.43 -9.60 -6.27
CA PRO A 250 -12.56 -10.41 -5.82
C PRO A 250 -12.28 -11.28 -4.60
N GLN A 251 -13.26 -11.39 -3.70
CA GLN A 251 -13.16 -12.32 -2.58
C GLN A 251 -13.48 -13.74 -3.04
N GLY A 252 -12.77 -14.72 -2.48
CA GLY A 252 -12.97 -16.14 -2.75
C GLY A 252 -11.80 -16.98 -2.25
N PRO A 253 -11.89 -18.31 -2.26
CA PRO A 253 -10.77 -19.19 -1.93
C PRO A 253 -9.71 -19.03 -3.02
N TRP A 254 -8.72 -18.16 -2.76
CA TRP A 254 -7.50 -18.12 -3.55
C TRP A 254 -6.72 -19.40 -3.26
N THR A 255 -7.17 -20.52 -3.83
CA THR A 255 -6.40 -21.75 -3.89
C THR A 255 -5.24 -21.44 -4.81
N CYS A 256 -4.13 -21.04 -4.19
CA CYS A 256 -2.87 -20.92 -4.87
C CYS A 256 -2.62 -22.30 -5.51
N LYS A 257 -2.45 -22.34 -6.84
CA LYS A 257 -2.36 -23.60 -7.60
C LYS A 257 -1.43 -24.56 -6.85
N GLN A 258 -1.92 -25.79 -6.64
CA GLN A 258 -1.10 -26.91 -6.18
C GLN A 258 -0.01 -27.18 -7.22
#